data_AF-A0A1Y2CNY3-F1
#
_entry.id   AF-A0A1Y2CNY3-F1
#
_cell.length_a   1.000
_cell.length_b   1.000
_cell.length_c   1.000
_cell.angle_alpha   90.00
_cell.angle_beta   90.00
_cell.angle_gamma   90.00
#
_symmetry.space_group_name_H-M   'P 1'
#
loop_
_entity.id
_entity.type
_entity.pdbx_description
1 polymer ?
#
loop_
_entity_poly.entity_id
_entity_poly.type
_entity_poly.pdbx_seq_one_letter_code
_entity_poly.pdbx_strand_id
1 'polypeptide(L)'
;LPWIEFQRVTASKPLDLLPAEVDNDLKREMAFYKQALEAALVGYKELRKLNVPVHRPDDYYAEMIKSDEHMNMVRQKLVDEANAIAASEKAKKLRDAKKFGKKVQQEKLLERQKSKREELDKVKLLRK
;
A
#
# COMPACT_ATOMS: atom_id res chain seq x y z
N LEU A 1 -18.77 -3.45 40.70
CA LEU A 1 -19.15 -4.21 39.49
C LEU A 1 -17.86 -4.65 38.78
N PRO A 2 -17.79 -5.89 38.29
CA PRO A 2 -16.61 -6.39 37.57
C PRO A 2 -16.39 -5.61 36.27
N TRP A 3 -15.16 -5.60 35.76
CA TRP A 3 -14.80 -4.80 34.59
C TRP A 3 -15.67 -5.11 33.35
N ILE A 4 -16.12 -6.36 33.20
CA ILE A 4 -16.96 -6.84 32.10
C ILE A 4 -18.33 -6.13 31.98
N GLU A 5 -18.83 -5.54 33.06
CA GLU A 5 -20.10 -4.79 33.05
C GLU A 5 -19.94 -3.41 32.41
N PHE A 6 -18.72 -2.86 32.42
CA PHE A 6 -18.45 -1.53 31.89
C PHE A 6 -17.63 -1.54 30.60
N GLN A 7 -16.76 -2.55 30.44
CA GLN A 7 -15.85 -2.75 29.29
C GLN A 7 -15.08 -1.48 28.87
N ARG A 8 -14.87 -0.58 29.84
CA ARG A 8 -14.23 0.71 29.62
C ARG A 8 -12.72 0.59 29.84
N VAL A 9 -11.95 1.16 28.93
CA VAL A 9 -10.52 1.32 29.07
C VAL A 9 -10.20 2.80 28.98
N THR A 10 -9.59 3.35 30.03
CA THR A 10 -9.08 4.70 30.03
C THR A 10 -7.65 4.68 29.53
N ALA A 11 -7.30 5.60 28.63
CA ALA A 11 -5.94 5.73 28.14
C ALA A 11 -4.98 6.05 29.30
N SER A 12 -3.83 5.36 29.31
CA SER A 12 -2.83 5.51 30.38
C SER A 12 -2.09 6.85 30.29
N LYS A 13 -1.91 7.35 29.08
CA LYS A 13 -1.21 8.59 28.76
C LYS A 13 -2.15 9.55 28.01
N PRO A 14 -1.88 10.87 28.10
CA PRO A 14 -2.56 11.85 27.25
C PRO A 14 -2.29 11.56 25.77
N LEU A 15 -3.13 12.14 24.90
CA LEU A 15 -2.94 12.06 23.46
C LEU A 15 -1.55 12.58 23.08
N ASP A 16 -0.79 11.77 22.34
CA ASP A 16 0.54 12.11 21.82
C ASP A 16 0.41 13.06 20.62
N LEU A 17 -0.03 14.30 20.90
CA LEU A 17 -0.23 15.36 19.93
C LEU A 17 0.20 16.70 20.53
N LEU A 18 1.16 17.36 19.87
CA LEU A 18 1.60 18.69 20.29
C LEU A 18 0.55 19.74 19.89
N PRO A 19 0.36 20.83 20.67
CA PRO A 19 -0.61 21.88 20.34
C PRO A 19 -0.41 22.49 18.94
N ALA A 20 0.84 22.58 18.47
CA ALA A 20 1.18 23.08 17.14
C ALA A 20 0.78 22.14 15.99
N GLU A 21 0.42 20.89 16.29
CA GLU A 21 0.10 19.84 15.31
C GLU A 21 -1.39 19.53 15.25
N VAL A 22 -2.22 20.23 16.02
CA VAL A 22 -3.68 19.98 16.12
C VAL A 22 -4.40 20.20 14.78
N ASP A 23 -3.91 21.13 13.96
CA ASP A 23 -4.45 21.41 12.63
C ASP A 23 -3.93 20.43 11.56
N ASN A 24 -2.92 19.62 11.89
CA ASN A 24 -2.43 18.57 11.00
C ASN A 24 -3.28 17.31 11.18
N ASP A 25 -4.28 17.16 10.31
CA ASP A 25 -5.25 16.07 10.34
C ASP A 25 -4.59 14.68 10.34
N LEU A 26 -3.57 14.47 9.51
CA LEU A 26 -2.89 13.16 9.44
C LEU A 26 -2.22 12.77 10.75
N LYS A 27 -1.57 13.73 11.44
CA LYS A 27 -0.96 13.49 12.75
C LYS A 27 -2.01 13.25 13.82
N ARG A 28 -3.09 14.03 13.79
CA ARG A 28 -4.22 13.91 14.71
C ARG A 28 -4.91 12.55 14.60
N GLU A 29 -5.24 12.12 13.38
CA GLU A 29 -5.83 10.81 13.09
C GLU A 29 -4.92 9.66 13.54
N MET A 30 -3.60 9.79 13.30
CA MET A 30 -2.62 8.81 13.78
C MET A 30 -2.58 8.72 15.31
N ALA A 31 -2.68 9.85 16.01
CA ALA A 31 -2.71 9.88 17.47
C ALA A 31 -3.98 9.20 18.01
N PHE A 32 -5.16 9.50 17.43
CA PHE A 32 -6.41 8.84 17.79
C PHE A 32 -6.37 7.33 17.53
N TYR A 33 -5.83 6.92 16.38
CA TYR A 33 -5.67 5.52 16.02
C TYR A 33 -4.82 4.76 17.05
N LYS A 34 -3.66 5.32 17.43
CA LYS A 34 -2.77 4.70 18.43
C LYS A 34 -3.45 4.55 19.79
N GLN A 35 -4.16 5.58 20.24
CA GLN A 35 -4.89 5.54 21.50
C GLN A 35 -6.00 4.48 21.48
N ALA A 36 -6.77 4.41 20.39
CA ALA A 36 -7.81 3.40 20.22
C ALA A 36 -7.23 1.98 20.18
N LEU A 37 -6.09 1.78 19.50
CA LEU A 37 -5.40 0.50 19.43
C LEU A 37 -4.88 0.04 20.80
N GLU A 38 -4.27 0.93 21.59
CA GLU A 38 -3.85 0.62 22.96
C GLU A 38 -5.03 0.16 23.81
N ALA A 39 -6.13 0.92 23.77
CA ALA A 39 -7.34 0.60 24.52
C ALA A 39 -7.94 -0.76 24.10
N ALA A 40 -8.00 -1.04 22.78
CA ALA A 40 -8.50 -2.30 22.26
C ALA A 40 -7.64 -3.49 22.71
N LEU A 41 -6.30 -3.34 22.72
CA LEU A 41 -5.38 -4.38 23.17
C LEU A 41 -5.51 -4.68 24.67
N VAL A 42 -5.71 -3.64 25.49
CA VAL A 42 -5.98 -3.81 26.93
C VAL A 42 -7.30 -4.53 27.15
N GLY A 43 -8.37 -4.09 26.49
CA GLY A 43 -9.68 -4.74 26.56
C GLY A 43 -9.64 -6.20 26.11
N TYR A 44 -8.92 -6.49 25.02
CA TYR A 44 -8.70 -7.86 24.53
C TYR A 44 -8.04 -8.74 25.59
N LYS A 45 -7.02 -8.24 26.30
CA LYS A 45 -6.34 -8.99 27.37
C LYS A 45 -7.28 -9.29 28.53
N GLU A 46 -8.10 -8.32 28.95
CA GLU A 46 -9.07 -8.53 30.03
C GLU A 46 -10.16 -9.55 29.64
N LEU A 47 -10.70 -9.46 28.43
CA LEU A 47 -11.67 -10.44 27.92
C LEU A 47 -11.09 -11.85 27.86
N ARG A 48 -9.83 -11.98 27.43
CA ARG A 48 -9.14 -13.27 27.37
C ARG A 48 -8.90 -13.88 28.75
N LYS A 49 -8.58 -13.08 29.78
CA LYS A 49 -8.46 -13.57 31.17
C LYS A 49 -9.78 -14.13 31.69
N LEU A 50 -10.90 -13.57 31.25
CA LEU A 50 -12.25 -14.00 31.61
C LEU A 50 -12.78 -15.14 30.73
N ASN A 51 -11.97 -15.67 29.80
CA ASN A 51 -12.36 -16.68 28.82
C ASN A 51 -13.60 -16.30 27.97
N VAL A 52 -13.75 -15.01 27.68
CA VAL A 52 -14.84 -14.51 26.82
C VAL A 52 -14.41 -14.57 25.35
N PRO A 53 -15.23 -15.13 24.43
CA PRO A 53 -14.94 -15.09 23.00
C PRO A 53 -14.92 -13.66 22.45
N VAL A 54 -13.82 -13.26 21.79
CA VAL A 54 -13.65 -11.89 21.27
C VAL A 54 -13.79 -11.80 19.75
N HIS A 55 -13.47 -12.87 19.03
CA HIS A 55 -13.52 -12.90 17.58
C HIS A 55 -14.92 -13.27 17.09
N ARG A 56 -15.41 -12.55 16.07
CA ARG A 56 -16.61 -12.92 15.34
C ARG A 56 -16.34 -14.22 14.57
N PRO A 57 -17.12 -15.29 14.77
CA PRO A 57 -17.03 -16.49 13.93
C PRO A 57 -17.44 -16.19 12.48
N ASP A 58 -16.75 -16.80 11.52
CA ASP A 58 -17.04 -16.60 10.09
C ASP A 58 -18.43 -17.12 9.69
N ASP A 59 -18.94 -18.13 10.41
CA ASP A 59 -20.25 -18.77 10.20
C ASP A 59 -21.39 -18.12 11.02
N TYR A 60 -21.17 -16.92 11.56
CA TYR A 60 -22.19 -16.17 12.30
C TYR A 60 -22.72 -14.99 11.48
N TYR A 61 -23.81 -15.23 10.76
CA TYR A 61 -24.52 -14.24 9.95
C TYR A 61 -25.57 -13.50 10.79
N ALA A 62 -25.21 -12.30 11.24
CA ALA A 62 -26.11 -11.35 11.90
C ALA A 62 -26.10 -10.02 11.14
N GLU A 63 -27.12 -9.19 11.38
CA GLU A 63 -27.21 -7.86 10.77
C GLU A 63 -26.00 -7.01 11.15
N MET A 64 -25.38 -6.39 10.15
CA MET A 64 -24.23 -5.50 10.30
C MET A 64 -24.68 -4.05 10.17
N ILE A 65 -23.94 -3.13 10.77
CA ILE A 65 -24.24 -1.68 10.74
C ILE A 65 -24.38 -1.13 9.31
N LYS A 66 -23.64 -1.69 8.34
CA LYS A 66 -23.68 -1.32 6.93
C LYS A 66 -24.17 -2.51 6.11
N SER A 67 -25.04 -2.25 5.13
CA SER A 67 -25.52 -3.27 4.20
C SER A 67 -24.43 -3.77 3.25
N ASP A 68 -24.60 -4.99 2.76
CA ASP A 68 -23.69 -5.60 1.79
C ASP A 68 -23.64 -4.80 0.48
N GLU A 69 -24.77 -4.24 0.05
CA GLU A 69 -24.84 -3.35 -1.12
C GLU A 69 -23.92 -2.14 -0.95
N HIS A 70 -23.96 -1.48 0.22
CA HIS A 70 -23.08 -0.36 0.51
C HIS A 70 -21.60 -0.78 0.52
N MET A 71 -21.28 -1.92 1.13
CA MET A 71 -19.90 -2.42 1.17
C MET A 71 -19.38 -2.88 -0.19
N ASN A 72 -20.26 -3.37 -1.07
CA ASN A 72 -19.93 -3.67 -2.46
C ASN A 72 -19.57 -2.41 -3.24
N MET A 73 -20.31 -1.31 -3.03
CA MET A 73 -19.97 -0.01 -3.62
C MET A 73 -18.59 0.50 -3.17
N VAL A 74 -18.28 0.38 -1.86
CA VAL A 74 -16.97 0.77 -1.32
C VAL A 74 -15.86 -0.08 -1.96
N ARG A 75 -16.06 -1.40 -2.05
CA ARG A 75 -15.10 -2.31 -2.68
C ARG A 75 -14.86 -1.96 -4.13
N GLN A 76 -15.91 -1.65 -4.89
CA GLN A 76 -15.79 -1.27 -6.29
C GLN A 76 -14.93 -0.01 -6.44
N LYS A 77 -15.16 1.03 -5.62
CA LYS A 77 -14.35 2.25 -5.65
C LYS A 77 -12.86 2.00 -5.39
N LEU A 78 -12.53 1.13 -4.43
CA LEU A 78 -11.14 0.76 -4.13
C LEU A 78 -10.47 0.03 -5.31
N VAL A 79 -11.21 -0.87 -5.97
CA VAL A 79 -10.72 -1.57 -7.17
C VAL A 79 -10.52 -0.60 -8.32
N ASP A 80 -11.44 0.32 -8.54
CA ASP A 80 -11.35 1.33 -9.61
C ASP A 80 -10.15 2.26 -9.40
N GLU A 81 -9.91 2.70 -8.16
CA GLU A 81 -8.75 3.51 -7.81
C GLU A 81 -7.42 2.77 -8.03
N ALA A 82 -7.33 1.52 -7.58
CA ALA A 82 -6.15 0.68 -7.80
C ALA A 82 -5.88 0.47 -9.30
N ASN A 83 -6.94 0.23 -10.10
CA ASN A 83 -6.84 0.10 -11.55
C ASN A 83 -6.39 1.40 -12.22
N ALA A 84 -6.88 2.55 -11.76
CA ALA A 84 -6.49 3.86 -12.29
C ALA A 84 -5.00 4.15 -12.03
N ILE A 85 -4.50 3.85 -10.83
CA ILE A 85 -3.08 3.97 -10.48
C ILE A 85 -2.23 3.05 -11.37
N ALA A 86 -2.61 1.77 -11.46
CA ALA A 86 -1.89 0.80 -12.30
C ALA A 86 -1.88 1.18 -13.80
N ALA A 87 -2.98 1.72 -14.31
CA ALA A 87 -3.08 2.20 -15.68
C ALA A 87 -2.15 3.41 -15.93
N SER A 88 -2.10 4.36 -14.99
CA SER A 88 -1.20 5.52 -15.06
C SER A 88 0.28 5.10 -15.06
N GLU A 89 0.65 4.16 -14.19
CA GLU A 89 2.01 3.60 -14.14
C GLU A 89 2.37 2.85 -15.42
N LYS A 90 1.45 2.03 -15.95
CA LYS A 90 1.64 1.31 -17.22
C LYS A 90 1.80 2.29 -18.38
N ALA A 91 1.02 3.36 -18.42
CA ALA A 91 1.14 4.41 -19.42
C ALA A 91 2.50 5.13 -19.33
N LYS A 92 2.98 5.43 -18.12
CA LYS A 92 4.33 6.01 -17.90
C LYS A 92 5.42 5.08 -18.41
N LYS A 93 5.39 3.79 -18.04
CA LYS A 93 6.32 2.76 -18.52
C LYS A 93 6.32 2.65 -20.05
N LEU A 94 5.13 2.68 -20.67
CA LEU A 94 5.01 2.63 -22.12
C LEU A 94 5.60 3.87 -22.81
N ARG A 95 5.41 5.07 -22.24
CA ARG A 95 6.02 6.31 -22.75
C ARG A 95 7.54 6.25 -22.68
N ASP A 96 8.08 5.78 -21.55
CA ASP A 96 9.53 5.64 -21.38
C ASP A 96 10.10 4.59 -22.33
N ALA A 97 9.46 3.42 -22.45
CA ALA A 97 9.85 2.38 -23.40
C ALA A 97 9.86 2.90 -24.86
N LYS A 98 8.87 3.71 -25.27
CA LYS A 98 8.85 4.34 -26.60
C LYS A 98 9.98 5.35 -26.78
N LYS A 99 10.28 6.15 -25.75
CA LYS A 99 11.35 7.17 -25.76
C LYS A 99 12.74 6.52 -25.86
N PHE A 100 13.02 5.52 -25.03
CA PHE A 100 14.30 4.83 -25.01
C PHE A 100 14.45 3.82 -26.15
N GLY A 101 13.36 3.19 -26.59
CA GLY A 101 13.37 2.22 -27.69
C GLY A 101 13.97 2.80 -28.98
N LYS A 102 13.65 4.05 -29.34
CA LYS A 102 14.25 4.71 -30.50
C LYS A 102 15.77 4.92 -30.34
N LYS A 103 16.22 5.35 -29.16
CA LYS A 103 17.65 5.54 -28.86
C LYS A 103 18.41 4.22 -28.92
N VAL A 104 17.87 3.18 -28.27
CA VAL A 104 18.45 1.83 -28.25
C VAL A 104 18.54 1.25 -29.67
N GLN A 105 17.55 1.47 -30.52
CA GLN A 105 17.60 1.04 -31.93
C GLN A 105 18.74 1.73 -32.70
N GLN A 106 18.90 3.05 -32.55
CA GLN A 106 19.97 3.79 -33.21
C GLN A 106 21.36 3.36 -32.70
N GLU A 107 21.52 3.24 -31.39
CA GLU A 107 22.76 2.82 -30.74
C GLU A 107 23.18 1.42 -31.16
N LYS A 108 22.24 0.45 -31.16
CA LYS A 108 22.50 -0.91 -31.67
C LYS A 108 22.90 -0.92 -33.14
N LEU A 109 22.34 -0.02 -33.96
CA LEU A 109 22.67 0.05 -35.39
C LEU A 109 24.07 0.62 -35.60
N LEU A 110 24.44 1.66 -34.85
CA LEU A 110 25.80 2.21 -34.81
C LEU A 110 26.83 1.17 -34.32
N GLU A 111 26.52 0.45 -33.24
CA GLU A 111 27.37 -0.61 -32.68
C GLU A 111 27.59 -1.75 -33.70
N ARG A 112 26.54 -2.17 -34.41
CA ARG A 112 26.64 -3.16 -35.50
C ARG A 112 27.48 -2.68 -36.68
N GLN A 113 27.40 -1.40 -37.04
CA GLN A 113 28.24 -0.83 -38.10
C GLN A 113 29.70 -0.75 -37.67
N LYS A 114 29.95 -0.34 -36.43
CA LYS A 114 31.30 -0.24 -35.85
C LYS A 114 31.97 -1.62 -35.76
N SER A 115 31.28 -2.62 -35.21
CA SER A 115 31.77 -4.00 -35.14
C SER A 115 32.07 -4.59 -36.53
N LYS A 116 31.19 -4.41 -37.52
CA LYS A 116 31.46 -4.83 -38.91
C LYS A 116 32.71 -4.18 -39.48
N ARG A 117 32.94 -2.89 -39.22
CA ARG A 117 34.12 -2.16 -39.71
C ARG A 117 35.40 -2.70 -39.06
N GLU A 118 35.38 -2.90 -37.74
CA GLU A 118 36.49 -3.47 -36.98
C GLU A 118 36.83 -4.90 -37.45
N GLU A 119 35.83 -5.73 -37.74
CA GLU A 119 36.03 -7.07 -38.29
C GLU A 119 36.66 -7.04 -39.69
N LEU A 120 36.19 -6.16 -40.58
CA LEU A 120 36.76 -6.00 -41.92
C LEU A 120 38.21 -5.50 -41.88
N ASP A 121 38.54 -4.58 -40.96
CA ASP A 121 39.90 -4.07 -40.80
C ASP A 121 40.84 -5.16 -40.26
N LYS A 122 40.39 -6.02 -39.33
CA LYS A 122 41.16 -7.20 -38.88
C LYS A 122 41.43 -8.19 -40.01
N VAL A 123 40.42 -8.47 -40.84
CA VAL A 123 40.58 -9.37 -42.00
C VAL A 123 41.55 -8.80 -43.04
N LYS A 124 41.54 -7.48 -43.27
CA LYS A 124 42.52 -6.83 -44.15
C LYS A 124 43.94 -6.90 -43.58
N LEU A 125 44.10 -6.75 -42.27
CA LEU A 125 45.41 -6.87 -41.61
C LEU A 125 46.01 -8.28 -41.76
N LEU A 126 45.17 -9.32 -41.74
CA LEU A 126 45.55 -10.72 -41.91
C LEU A 126 45.79 -11.14 -43.37
N ARG A 127 45.37 -10.30 -44.34
CA ARG A 127 45.58 -10.52 -45.78
C ARG A 127 46.85 -9.85 -46.32
N LYS A 128 47.66 -9.25 -45.45
CA LYS A 128 49.00 -8.73 -45.74
C LYS A 128 50.04 -9.71 -45.22
#